data_AF-A0A2N0RNQ1-F1
#
_entry.id   AF-A0A2N0RNQ1-F1
#
_cell.length_a   1.000
_cell.length_b   1.000
_cell.length_c   1.000
_cell.angle_alpha   90.00
_cell.angle_beta   90.00
_cell.angle_gamma   90.00
#
_symmetry.space_group_name_H-M   'P 1'
#
loop_
_entity.id
_entity.type
_entity.pdbx_description
1 polymer ?
#
loop_
_entity_poly.entity_id
_entity_poly.type
_entity_poly.pdbx_seq_one_letter_code
_entity_poly.pdbx_strand_id
1 'polypeptide(L)'
;MEMKNHDFADHDIKDHEKIDDDKSVEDSESTEEVNKDVALRKNTNRIHKTISEEGKKIIVDYMEDWKKERKPSNPFKILAIKLKDSCNYDYNSKAICDYYWNMLDPCLVKGPIPPEERKRICELVEEYLRTNGSIPSQIPWKGLQPKVQTEFGKLRSRNSLKNVWNSNKRRTKRLVKRNDQLAFPINESGTYTKQEKLELRYLLNKEDENDKNEDMDLDK
;
A
#
# COMPACT_ATOMS: atom_id res chain seq x y z
N MET A 1 -51.92 -47.88 -18.66
CA MET A 1 -51.96 -49.11 -17.86
C MET A 1 -52.28 -48.71 -16.44
N GLU A 2 -53.51 -48.96 -16.02
CA GLU A 2 -53.86 -49.04 -14.60
C GLU A 2 -53.16 -50.27 -13.99
N MET A 3 -52.73 -50.15 -12.74
CA MET A 3 -52.95 -51.20 -11.75
C MET A 3 -52.86 -50.63 -10.33
N LYS A 4 -53.66 -51.26 -9.48
CA LYS A 4 -54.30 -50.74 -8.27
C LYS A 4 -53.50 -51.04 -7.00
N ASN A 5 -53.71 -50.16 -6.03
CA ASN A 5 -53.89 -50.36 -4.58
C ASN A 5 -52.83 -51.16 -3.79
N HIS A 6 -52.39 -50.55 -2.69
CA HIS A 6 -52.63 -51.18 -1.39
C HIS A 6 -52.81 -50.13 -0.29
N ASP A 7 -54.02 -50.10 0.25
CA ASP A 7 -54.33 -49.54 1.57
C ASP A 7 -53.63 -50.37 2.64
N PHE A 8 -53.06 -49.68 3.63
CA PHE A 8 -52.97 -50.17 5.01
C PHE A 8 -53.19 -48.96 5.93
N ALA A 9 -54.34 -48.98 6.59
CA ALA A 9 -54.61 -48.16 7.75
C ALA A 9 -53.80 -48.68 8.94
N ASP A 10 -53.29 -47.77 9.78
CA ASP A 10 -53.13 -48.03 11.21
C ASP A 10 -53.19 -46.71 12.00
N HIS A 11 -54.33 -46.55 12.65
CA HIS A 11 -54.59 -46.09 14.02
C HIS A 11 -53.60 -45.18 14.78
N ASP A 12 -54.19 -44.05 15.18
CA ASP A 12 -54.33 -43.55 16.55
C ASP A 12 -53.23 -42.72 17.27
N ILE A 13 -53.64 -41.46 17.51
CA ILE A 13 -53.71 -40.74 18.79
C ILE A 13 -52.37 -40.40 19.47
N LYS A 14 -52.07 -39.09 19.53
CA LYS A 14 -52.11 -38.35 20.82
C LYS A 14 -52.06 -36.84 20.61
N ASP A 15 -53.08 -36.22 21.17
CA ASP A 15 -53.23 -34.80 21.48
C ASP A 15 -51.98 -34.22 22.13
N HIS A 16 -51.61 -32.98 21.79
CA HIS A 16 -51.12 -32.02 22.77
C HIS A 16 -51.52 -30.59 22.37
N GLU A 17 -52.45 -30.08 23.17
CA GLU A 17 -52.77 -28.70 23.55
C GLU A 17 -52.19 -27.52 22.75
N LYS A 18 -53.12 -26.68 22.31
CA LYS A 18 -52.93 -25.24 22.15
C LYS A 18 -52.66 -24.59 23.51
N ILE A 19 -51.68 -23.70 23.56
CA ILE A 19 -51.66 -22.58 24.51
C ILE A 19 -51.34 -21.33 23.69
N ASP A 20 -52.36 -20.50 23.50
CA ASP A 20 -52.21 -19.08 23.20
C ASP A 20 -51.83 -18.39 24.52
N ASP A 21 -50.89 -17.44 24.51
CA ASP A 21 -51.07 -16.14 25.16
C ASP A 21 -49.84 -15.24 25.02
N ASP A 22 -50.11 -14.05 24.49
CA ASP A 22 -49.28 -12.86 24.43
C ASP A 22 -48.57 -12.52 25.75
N LYS A 23 -47.26 -12.23 25.68
CA LYS A 23 -46.65 -11.13 26.46
C LYS A 23 -45.53 -10.44 25.68
N SER A 24 -45.82 -9.21 25.30
CA SER A 24 -44.87 -8.17 24.95
C SER A 24 -43.95 -7.83 26.14
N VAL A 25 -42.63 -7.85 25.92
CA VAL A 25 -41.68 -7.02 26.65
C VAL A 25 -40.63 -6.53 25.66
N GLU A 26 -40.65 -5.22 25.44
CA GLU A 26 -39.55 -4.47 24.83
C GLU A 26 -38.33 -4.53 25.75
N ASP A 27 -37.18 -4.89 25.21
CA ASP A 27 -35.88 -4.46 25.73
C ASP A 27 -34.99 -4.20 24.51
N SER A 28 -35.07 -2.98 23.99
CA SER A 28 -34.19 -2.48 22.95
C SER A 28 -32.94 -1.87 23.60
N GLU A 29 -32.06 -2.74 24.09
CA GLU A 29 -30.77 -2.31 24.66
C GLU A 29 -29.61 -2.58 23.68
N SER A 30 -29.10 -1.49 23.10
CA SER A 30 -27.69 -1.30 22.70
C SER A 30 -27.14 -2.07 21.48
N THR A 31 -27.63 -1.75 20.28
CA THR A 31 -26.94 -2.10 19.01
C THR A 31 -25.77 -1.17 18.64
N GLU A 32 -25.38 -0.23 19.52
CA GLU A 32 -24.35 0.77 19.24
C GLU A 32 -22.91 0.35 19.59
N GLU A 33 -22.69 -0.56 20.54
CA GLU A 33 -21.33 -1.00 20.91
C GLU A 33 -20.74 -2.02 19.95
N VAL A 34 -21.55 -2.91 19.39
CA VAL A 34 -21.09 -3.98 18.48
C VAL A 34 -20.54 -3.41 17.15
N ASN A 35 -21.01 -2.22 16.75
CA ASN A 35 -20.66 -1.63 15.45
C ASN A 35 -19.29 -0.93 15.42
N LYS A 36 -18.73 -0.53 16.57
CA LYS A 36 -17.38 0.09 16.62
C LYS A 36 -16.27 -0.94 16.41
N ASP A 37 -16.42 -2.14 16.95
CA ASP A 37 -15.45 -3.24 16.80
C ASP A 37 -15.39 -3.77 15.36
N VAL A 38 -16.52 -3.80 14.67
CA VAL A 38 -16.58 -4.20 13.25
C VAL A 38 -15.89 -3.17 12.34
N ALA A 39 -15.92 -1.88 12.70
CA ALA A 39 -15.25 -0.81 11.96
C ALA A 39 -13.71 -0.84 12.14
N LEU A 40 -13.21 -1.20 13.32
CA LEU A 40 -11.77 -1.34 13.59
C LEU A 40 -11.12 -2.51 12.80
N ARG A 41 -11.84 -3.62 12.62
CA ARG A 41 -11.34 -4.82 11.93
C ARG A 41 -11.01 -4.61 10.45
N LYS A 42 -11.61 -3.60 9.80
CA LYS A 42 -11.42 -3.35 8.35
C LYS A 42 -10.18 -2.49 8.02
N ASN A 43 -9.45 -1.97 9.02
CA ASN A 43 -8.37 -1.00 8.79
C ASN A 43 -6.99 -1.44 9.27
N THR A 44 -6.71 -2.75 9.27
CA THR A 44 -5.39 -3.34 9.58
C THR A 44 -4.26 -2.83 8.67
N ASN A 45 -4.56 -2.21 7.52
CA ASN A 45 -3.58 -1.66 6.60
C ASN A 45 -3.07 -0.24 6.96
N ARG A 46 -3.65 0.41 7.98
CA ARG A 46 -3.24 1.76 8.41
C ARG A 46 -2.57 1.78 9.79
N ILE A 47 -1.77 0.76 10.10
CA ILE A 47 -0.96 0.74 11.34
C ILE A 47 -0.21 2.05 11.53
N HIS A 48 0.37 2.60 10.47
CA HIS A 48 1.10 3.87 10.50
C HIS A 48 0.31 5.09 11.03
N LYS A 49 -1.03 5.03 11.04
CA LYS A 49 -1.90 6.10 11.58
C LYS A 49 -2.45 5.82 12.96
N THR A 50 -2.59 4.55 13.32
CA THR A 50 -3.32 4.14 14.54
C THR A 50 -2.39 3.70 15.66
N ILE A 51 -1.12 3.37 15.35
CA ILE A 51 -0.15 2.93 16.35
C ILE A 51 0.42 4.12 17.13
N SER A 52 0.42 4.00 18.46
CA SER A 52 1.08 4.96 19.36
C SER A 52 2.60 4.94 19.20
N GLU A 53 3.29 6.00 19.65
CA GLU A 53 4.76 6.04 19.69
C GLU A 53 5.34 4.93 20.57
N GLU A 54 4.65 4.57 21.65
CA GLU A 54 5.00 3.44 22.52
C GLU A 54 4.95 2.11 21.76
N GLY A 55 3.89 1.88 20.98
CA GLY A 55 3.78 0.70 20.12
C GLY A 55 4.87 0.63 19.06
N LYS A 56 5.28 1.77 18.49
CA LYS A 56 6.42 1.83 17.56
C LYS A 56 7.73 1.45 18.24
N LYS A 57 7.97 1.96 19.46
CA LYS A 57 9.15 1.64 20.26
C LYS A 57 9.23 0.14 20.57
N ILE A 58 8.13 -0.46 21.03
CA ILE A 58 8.05 -1.92 21.29
C ILE A 58 8.46 -2.73 20.04
N ILE A 59 8.00 -2.34 18.86
CA ILE A 59 8.36 -3.02 17.60
C ILE A 59 9.86 -2.89 17.31
N VAL A 60 10.43 -1.68 17.46
CA VAL A 60 11.84 -1.43 17.16
C VAL A 60 12.75 -2.19 18.12
N ASP A 61 12.53 -2.05 19.43
CA ASP A 61 13.35 -2.66 20.48
C ASP A 61 13.36 -4.19 20.32
N TYR A 62 12.17 -4.80 20.16
CA TYR A 62 12.06 -6.25 19.97
C TYR A 62 12.76 -6.75 18.70
N MET A 63 12.73 -5.97 17.62
CA MET A 63 13.40 -6.35 16.37
C MET A 63 14.92 -6.21 16.48
N GLU A 64 15.43 -5.29 17.29
CA GLU A 64 16.86 -5.19 17.58
C GLU A 64 17.35 -6.41 18.36
N ASP A 65 16.61 -6.80 19.39
CA ASP A 65 16.91 -8.00 20.18
C ASP A 65 16.81 -9.27 19.34
N TRP A 66 15.78 -9.39 18.50
CA TRP A 66 15.61 -10.53 17.60
C TRP A 66 16.77 -10.67 16.59
N LYS A 67 17.31 -9.54 16.10
CA LYS A 67 18.50 -9.53 15.22
C LYS A 67 19.75 -10.05 15.94
N LYS A 68 19.91 -9.75 17.24
CA LYS A 68 21.03 -10.22 18.07
C LYS A 68 20.92 -11.72 18.36
N GLU A 69 19.72 -12.20 18.69
CA GLU A 69 19.48 -13.58 19.12
C GLU A 69 19.35 -14.61 17.98
N ARG A 70 19.19 -14.17 16.72
CA ARG A 70 19.03 -15.04 15.52
C ARG A 70 18.00 -16.16 15.69
N LYS A 71 16.85 -15.86 16.32
CA LYS A 71 15.78 -16.85 16.51
C LYS A 71 15.12 -17.23 15.17
N PRO A 72 14.88 -18.52 14.88
CA PRO A 72 14.22 -18.95 13.64
C PRO A 72 12.71 -18.64 13.59
N SER A 73 12.12 -18.21 14.72
CA SER A 73 10.70 -17.90 14.81
C SER A 73 10.35 -16.60 14.09
N ASN A 74 9.17 -16.54 13.47
CA ASN A 74 8.65 -15.35 12.80
C ASN A 74 8.42 -14.23 13.84
N PRO A 75 9.25 -13.17 13.84
CA PRO A 75 9.22 -12.15 14.89
C PRO A 75 7.90 -11.37 14.91
N PHE A 76 7.25 -11.23 13.76
CA PHE A 76 6.05 -10.42 13.62
C PHE A 76 4.79 -11.06 14.20
N LYS A 77 4.75 -12.39 14.34
CA LYS A 77 3.67 -13.08 15.04
C LYS A 77 3.74 -12.81 16.54
N ILE A 78 4.94 -12.84 17.10
CA ILE A 78 5.18 -12.54 18.52
C ILE A 78 4.90 -11.05 18.80
N LEU A 79 5.31 -10.16 17.89
CA LEU A 79 4.98 -8.74 17.97
C LEU A 79 3.48 -8.48 17.98
N ALA A 80 2.70 -9.18 17.16
CA ALA A 80 1.23 -9.02 17.15
C ALA A 80 0.62 -9.35 18.52
N ILE A 81 1.07 -10.43 19.15
CA ILE A 81 0.63 -10.82 20.50
C ILE A 81 1.06 -9.75 21.52
N LYS A 82 2.34 -9.36 21.52
CA LYS A 82 2.86 -8.33 22.44
C LYS A 82 2.13 -6.99 22.32
N LEU A 83 1.80 -6.55 21.10
CA LEU A 83 1.06 -5.30 20.88
C LEU A 83 -0.40 -5.41 21.33
N LYS A 84 -1.00 -6.59 21.21
CA LYS A 84 -2.33 -6.85 21.77
C LYS A 84 -2.32 -6.79 23.29
N ASP A 85 -1.33 -7.41 23.92
CA ASP A 85 -1.23 -7.45 25.39
C ASP A 85 -0.84 -6.08 25.98
N SER A 86 0.07 -5.36 25.33
CA SER A 86 0.64 -4.11 25.88
C SER A 86 -0.17 -2.87 25.53
N CYS A 87 -0.77 -2.83 24.33
CA CYS A 87 -1.38 -1.63 23.79
C CYS A 87 -2.82 -1.85 23.29
N ASN A 88 -3.40 -3.04 23.53
CA ASN A 88 -4.72 -3.43 23.05
C ASN A 88 -4.91 -3.25 21.53
N TYR A 89 -3.83 -3.42 20.75
CA TYR A 89 -3.88 -3.34 19.30
C TYR A 89 -3.93 -4.72 18.65
N ASP A 90 -5.05 -5.03 17.98
CA ASP A 90 -5.20 -6.28 17.22
C ASP A 90 -4.75 -6.13 15.77
N TYR A 91 -3.43 -5.97 15.58
CA TYR A 91 -2.83 -5.85 14.26
C TYR A 91 -2.44 -7.20 13.66
N ASN A 92 -2.67 -7.35 12.36
CA ASN A 92 -2.14 -8.49 11.62
C ASN A 92 -0.60 -8.45 11.59
N SER A 93 0.05 -9.56 11.94
CA SER A 93 1.50 -9.78 11.79
C SER A 93 2.06 -9.33 10.43
N LYS A 94 1.31 -9.54 9.34
CA LYS A 94 1.70 -9.08 8.00
C LYS A 94 1.77 -7.55 7.91
N ALA A 95 0.78 -6.86 8.46
CA ALA A 95 0.73 -5.41 8.44
C ALA A 95 1.86 -4.83 9.31
N ILE A 96 2.19 -5.47 10.44
CA ILE A 96 3.35 -5.09 11.27
C ILE A 96 4.66 -5.26 10.48
N CYS A 97 4.81 -6.39 9.78
CA CYS A 97 5.97 -6.65 8.91
C CYS A 97 6.10 -5.58 7.82
N ASP A 98 5.03 -5.31 7.09
CA ASP A 98 5.01 -4.31 6.03
C ASP A 98 5.28 -2.90 6.60
N TYR A 99 4.77 -2.58 7.79
CA TYR A 99 5.04 -1.31 8.46
C TYR A 99 6.51 -1.18 8.89
N TYR A 100 7.07 -2.23 9.50
CA TYR A 100 8.46 -2.24 9.95
C TYR A 100 9.43 -1.97 8.80
N TRP A 101 9.38 -2.80 7.75
CA TRP A 101 10.31 -2.70 6.62
C TRP A 101 10.16 -1.43 5.78
N ASN A 102 9.02 -0.74 5.86
CA ASN A 102 8.77 0.46 5.08
C ASN A 102 8.95 1.76 5.88
N MET A 103 8.80 1.74 7.21
CA MET A 103 8.70 2.96 8.03
C MET A 103 9.51 2.94 9.33
N LEU A 104 9.65 1.79 10.00
CA LEU A 104 10.28 1.72 11.33
C LEU A 104 11.73 1.24 11.32
N ASP A 105 12.18 0.55 10.26
CA ASP A 105 13.55 0.05 10.18
C ASP A 105 14.55 1.21 10.41
N PRO A 106 15.37 1.18 11.48
CA PRO A 106 16.30 2.26 11.80
C PRO A 106 17.33 2.49 10.70
N CYS A 107 17.66 1.47 9.92
CA CYS A 107 18.58 1.57 8.79
C CYS A 107 17.98 2.35 7.61
N LEU A 108 16.68 2.66 7.64
CA LEU A 108 15.97 3.29 6.54
C LEU A 108 16.17 4.80 6.50
N VAL A 109 16.63 5.32 5.37
CA VAL A 109 16.72 6.77 5.17
C VAL A 109 15.35 7.33 4.78
N LYS A 110 14.74 8.08 5.71
CA LYS A 110 13.37 8.65 5.60
C LYS A 110 13.27 9.96 4.80
N GLY A 111 14.41 10.58 4.44
CA GLY A 111 14.44 11.85 3.73
C GLY A 111 14.06 11.74 2.24
N PRO A 112 13.88 12.88 1.54
CA PRO A 112 13.65 12.92 0.10
C PRO A 112 14.73 12.14 -0.68
N ILE A 113 14.33 11.54 -1.81
CA ILE A 113 15.28 10.94 -2.75
C ILE A 113 15.80 12.05 -3.66
N PRO A 114 17.10 12.36 -3.67
CA PRO A 114 17.69 13.38 -4.54
C PRO A 114 17.51 13.02 -6.03
N PRO A 115 17.54 14.01 -6.94
CA PRO A 115 17.31 13.81 -8.37
C PRO A 115 18.23 12.76 -9.01
N GLU A 116 19.50 12.72 -8.60
CA GLU A 116 20.50 11.75 -9.06
C GLU A 116 20.09 10.31 -8.72
N GLU A 117 19.73 10.07 -7.46
CA GLU A 117 19.26 8.77 -6.98
C GLU A 117 17.97 8.36 -7.71
N ARG A 118 17.05 9.31 -7.97
CA ARG A 118 15.83 9.04 -8.76
C ARG A 118 16.14 8.61 -10.19
N LYS A 119 17.06 9.30 -10.86
CA LYS A 119 17.47 8.98 -12.23
C LYS A 119 18.05 7.58 -12.29
N ARG A 120 18.94 7.26 -11.35
CA ARG A 120 19.61 5.96 -11.30
C ARG A 120 18.65 4.80 -11.06
N ILE A 121 17.67 4.97 -10.16
CA ILE A 121 16.59 3.99 -9.96
C ILE A 121 15.85 3.72 -11.29
N CYS A 122 15.55 4.76 -12.07
CA CYS A 122 14.86 4.60 -13.36
C CYS A 122 15.73 3.86 -14.37
N GLU A 123 17.01 4.21 -14.50
CA GLU A 123 17.97 3.54 -15.38
C GLU A 123 18.08 2.04 -15.07
N LEU A 124 18.20 1.67 -13.79
CA LEU A 124 18.26 0.26 -13.36
C LEU A 124 16.99 -0.52 -13.71
N VAL A 125 15.83 0.12 -13.57
CA VAL A 125 14.55 -0.50 -13.94
C VAL A 125 14.45 -0.66 -15.46
N GLU A 126 14.84 0.35 -16.23
CA GLU A 126 14.84 0.31 -17.70
C GLU A 126 15.80 -0.76 -18.24
N GLU A 127 16.99 -0.88 -17.66
CA GLU A 127 17.94 -1.94 -17.96
C GLU A 127 17.34 -3.32 -17.69
N TYR A 128 16.70 -3.51 -16.52
CA TYR A 128 16.03 -4.76 -16.20
C TYR A 128 14.93 -5.13 -17.19
N LEU A 129 14.11 -4.16 -17.59
CA LEU A 129 13.00 -4.37 -18.54
C LEU A 129 13.51 -4.71 -19.94
N ARG A 130 14.62 -4.12 -20.36
CA ARG A 130 15.27 -4.43 -21.64
C ARG A 130 15.82 -5.85 -21.67
N THR A 131 16.39 -6.33 -20.57
CA THR A 131 17.03 -7.66 -20.51
C THR A 131 16.02 -8.81 -20.34
N ASN A 132 14.92 -8.60 -19.61
CA ASN A 132 13.99 -9.69 -19.24
C ASN A 132 12.69 -9.71 -20.05
N GLY A 133 12.62 -8.94 -21.13
CA GLY A 133 11.37 -8.66 -21.83
C GLY A 133 10.49 -7.74 -20.99
N SER A 134 9.86 -6.77 -21.66
CA SER A 134 9.13 -5.65 -21.06
C SER A 134 7.93 -6.06 -20.21
N ILE A 135 8.15 -6.67 -19.03
CA ILE A 135 7.13 -7.06 -18.04
C ILE A 135 7.27 -6.14 -16.82
N PRO A 136 6.59 -4.98 -16.80
CA PRO A 136 6.72 -4.00 -15.72
C PRO A 136 6.16 -4.50 -14.37
N SER A 137 5.31 -5.53 -14.39
CA SER A 137 4.71 -6.12 -13.18
C SER A 137 5.67 -7.01 -12.39
N GLN A 138 6.78 -7.45 -12.99
CA GLN A 138 7.72 -8.41 -12.39
C GLN A 138 9.09 -7.79 -12.04
N ILE A 139 9.17 -6.48 -11.86
CA ILE A 139 10.41 -5.81 -11.44
C ILE A 139 10.87 -6.37 -10.07
N PRO A 140 12.08 -6.96 -9.95
CA PRO A 140 12.54 -7.62 -8.75
C PRO A 140 13.11 -6.60 -7.77
N TRP A 141 12.25 -5.81 -7.14
CA TRP A 141 12.64 -4.75 -6.18
C TRP A 141 13.57 -5.23 -5.06
N LYS A 142 13.48 -6.50 -4.66
CA LYS A 142 14.38 -7.13 -3.67
C LYS A 142 15.83 -7.17 -4.14
N GLY A 143 16.07 -7.35 -5.45
CA GLY A 143 17.42 -7.34 -6.03
C GLY A 143 17.90 -5.95 -6.44
N LEU A 144 16.98 -5.02 -6.74
CA LEU A 144 17.36 -3.63 -7.06
C LEU A 144 17.72 -2.81 -5.82
N GLN A 145 17.05 -3.04 -4.68
CA GLN A 145 17.29 -2.27 -3.45
C GLN A 145 18.76 -2.32 -3.00
N PRO A 146 19.44 -3.48 -2.94
CA PRO A 146 20.87 -3.53 -2.60
C PRO A 146 21.75 -2.78 -3.59
N LYS A 147 21.45 -2.81 -4.90
CA LYS A 147 22.26 -2.09 -5.91
C LYS A 147 22.24 -0.58 -5.69
N VAL A 148 21.06 -0.02 -5.44
CA VAL A 148 20.90 1.40 -5.11
C VAL A 148 21.58 1.74 -3.78
N GLN A 149 21.49 0.85 -2.78
CA GLN A 149 22.18 1.03 -1.51
C GLN A 149 23.71 1.03 -1.69
N THR A 150 24.26 0.15 -2.53
CA THR A 150 25.71 0.09 -2.80
C THR A 150 26.22 1.37 -3.46
N GLU A 151 25.45 1.95 -4.38
CA GLU A 151 25.87 3.17 -5.10
C GLU A 151 25.76 4.44 -4.24
N PHE A 152 24.73 4.57 -3.41
CA PHE A 152 24.47 5.79 -2.64
C PHE A 152 24.76 5.68 -1.14
N GLY A 153 25.13 4.50 -0.65
CA GLY A 153 25.33 4.20 0.77
C GLY A 153 24.06 4.30 1.63
N LYS A 154 22.89 4.50 1.01
CA LYS A 154 21.61 4.78 1.69
C LYS A 154 20.61 3.67 1.44
N LEU A 155 20.14 3.03 2.50
CA LEU A 155 19.07 2.05 2.40
C LEU A 155 17.71 2.76 2.29
N ARG A 156 17.11 2.69 1.10
CA ARG A 156 15.74 3.15 0.85
C ARG A 156 14.77 2.00 0.90
N SER A 157 13.51 2.27 1.26
CA SER A 157 12.47 1.24 1.28
C SER A 157 12.15 0.81 -0.16
N ARG A 158 11.77 -0.46 -0.31
CA ARG A 158 11.25 -0.99 -1.59
C ARG A 158 10.07 -0.17 -2.09
N ASN A 159 9.23 0.33 -1.18
CA ASN A 159 8.11 1.20 -1.52
C ASN A 159 8.59 2.55 -2.10
N SER A 160 9.67 3.12 -1.57
CA SER A 160 10.25 4.35 -2.08
C SER A 160 10.73 4.20 -3.52
N LEU A 161 11.47 3.12 -3.83
CA LEU A 161 11.90 2.79 -5.20
C LEU A 161 10.71 2.65 -6.16
N LYS A 162 9.66 1.91 -5.74
CA LYS A 162 8.41 1.78 -6.50
C LYS A 162 7.75 3.14 -6.77
N ASN A 163 7.71 4.00 -5.76
CA ASN A 163 7.10 5.33 -5.88
C ASN A 163 7.87 6.22 -6.86
N VAL A 164 9.21 6.17 -6.85
CA VAL A 164 10.04 6.87 -7.83
C VAL A 164 9.71 6.41 -9.24
N TRP A 165 9.73 5.10 -9.50
CA TRP A 165 9.42 4.54 -10.81
C TRP A 165 8.00 4.89 -11.27
N ASN A 166 7.00 4.69 -10.42
CA ASN A 166 5.60 5.00 -10.75
C ASN A 166 5.39 6.49 -11.00
N SER A 167 6.11 7.36 -10.29
CA SER A 167 6.06 8.80 -10.52
C SER A 167 6.72 9.18 -11.84
N ASN A 168 7.88 8.60 -12.16
CA ASN A 168 8.54 8.78 -13.45
C ASN A 168 7.64 8.29 -14.61
N LYS A 169 7.08 7.09 -14.49
CA LYS A 169 6.14 6.53 -15.48
C LYS A 169 4.92 7.44 -15.71
N ARG A 170 4.34 8.00 -14.65
CA ARG A 170 3.24 8.97 -14.77
C ARG A 170 3.69 10.25 -15.46
N ARG A 171 4.87 10.78 -15.13
CA ARG A 171 5.45 11.96 -15.78
C ARG A 171 5.65 11.72 -17.27
N THR A 172 6.30 10.63 -17.66
CA THR A 172 6.54 10.27 -19.07
C THR A 172 5.23 10.12 -19.85
N LYS A 173 4.21 9.47 -19.27
CA LYS A 173 2.88 9.36 -19.90
C LYS A 173 2.23 10.73 -20.16
N ARG A 174 2.33 11.65 -19.20
CA ARG A 174 1.80 13.02 -19.37
C ARG A 174 2.55 13.80 -20.44
N LEU A 175 3.88 13.64 -20.52
CA LEU A 175 4.69 14.27 -21.55
C LEU A 175 4.36 13.74 -22.95
N VAL A 176 4.17 12.44 -23.11
CA VAL A 176 3.72 11.86 -24.39
C VAL A 176 2.36 12.41 -24.79
N LYS A 177 1.38 12.39 -23.88
CA LYS A 177 0.04 12.95 -24.14
C LYS A 177 0.08 14.45 -24.49
N ARG A 178 0.92 15.23 -23.82
CA ARG A 178 1.12 16.65 -24.15
C ARG A 178 1.78 16.83 -25.50
N ASN A 179 2.79 16.04 -25.83
CA ASN A 179 3.42 16.06 -27.15
C ASN A 179 2.45 15.63 -28.26
N ASP A 180 1.53 14.70 -27.99
CA ASP A 180 0.50 14.30 -28.96
C ASP A 180 -0.55 15.41 -29.15
N GLN A 181 -0.79 16.25 -28.11
CA GLN A 181 -1.70 17.40 -28.18
C GLN A 181 -1.04 18.67 -28.75
N LEU A 182 0.28 18.81 -28.54
CA LEU A 182 1.14 19.87 -29.09
C LEU A 182 1.76 19.46 -30.43
N ALA A 183 1.52 18.24 -30.91
CA ALA A 183 1.63 17.91 -32.31
C ALA A 183 0.49 18.66 -33.02
N PHE A 184 0.69 19.97 -33.19
CA PHE A 184 0.00 20.77 -34.16
C PHE A 184 -0.10 19.95 -35.46
N PRO A 185 -1.20 20.01 -36.22
CA PRO A 185 -1.20 19.47 -37.57
C PRO A 185 -0.04 20.15 -38.31
N ILE A 186 1.07 19.43 -38.50
CA ILE A 186 2.24 19.91 -39.23
C ILE A 186 1.85 19.90 -40.71
N ASN A 187 1.07 20.90 -41.08
CA ASN A 187 0.98 21.38 -42.43
C ASN A 187 1.84 22.65 -42.54
N GLU A 188 3.07 22.61 -42.02
CA GLU A 188 4.09 23.59 -42.38
C GLU A 188 5.47 22.94 -42.25
N SER A 189 6.17 22.93 -43.38
CA SER A 189 7.40 22.20 -43.65
C SER A 189 8.61 22.82 -42.95
N GLY A 190 8.65 22.77 -41.62
CA GLY A 190 9.83 23.12 -40.82
C GLY A 190 10.49 21.87 -40.26
N THR A 191 11.58 21.40 -40.87
CA THR A 191 12.35 20.26 -40.37
C THR A 191 13.17 20.66 -39.15
N TYR A 192 12.59 20.57 -37.96
CA TYR A 192 13.36 20.73 -36.71
C TYR A 192 14.37 19.60 -36.54
N THR A 193 15.62 19.99 -36.35
CA THR A 193 16.75 19.12 -36.05
C THR A 193 16.59 18.46 -34.68
N LYS A 194 17.32 17.36 -34.45
CA LYS A 194 17.29 16.63 -33.17
C LYS A 194 17.71 17.50 -31.99
N GLN A 195 18.55 18.54 -32.22
CA GLN A 195 18.97 19.49 -31.21
C GLN A 195 17.84 20.45 -30.82
N GLU A 196 17.12 21.02 -31.78
CA GLU A 196 16.00 21.94 -31.49
C GLU A 196 14.88 21.23 -30.70
N LYS A 197 14.62 19.95 -31.01
CA LYS A 197 13.67 19.13 -30.23
C LYS A 197 14.15 18.88 -28.80
N LEU A 198 15.45 18.75 -28.58
CA LEU A 198 16.03 18.56 -27.25
C LEU A 198 16.01 19.86 -26.45
N GLU A 199 16.24 21.00 -27.12
CA GLU A 199 16.24 22.33 -26.53
C GLU A 199 14.83 22.75 -26.09
N LEU A 200 13.81 22.50 -26.92
CA LEU A 200 12.40 22.66 -26.52
C LEU A 200 12.05 21.79 -25.31
N ARG A 201 12.55 20.55 -25.26
CA ARG A 201 12.35 19.65 -24.11
C ARG A 201 13.02 20.15 -22.83
N TYR A 202 14.13 20.87 -22.95
CA TYR A 202 14.86 21.44 -21.82
C TYR A 202 14.20 22.73 -21.33
N LEU A 203 13.71 23.59 -22.23
CA LEU A 203 12.99 24.82 -21.89
C LEU A 203 11.66 24.54 -21.17
N LEU A 204 10.89 23.56 -21.65
CA LEU A 204 9.65 23.10 -21.00
C LEU A 204 9.87 22.50 -19.58
N ASN A 205 11.09 22.08 -19.24
CA ASN A 205 11.41 21.59 -17.89
C ASN A 205 11.84 22.70 -16.92
N LYS A 206 12.19 23.91 -17.40
CA LYS A 206 12.55 25.04 -16.52
C LYS A 206 11.34 25.76 -15.95
N GLU A 207 10.22 25.76 -16.67
CA GLU A 207 8.98 26.41 -16.21
C GLU A 207 8.36 25.68 -15.00
N ASP A 208 8.50 24.34 -14.90
CA ASP A 208 7.97 23.53 -13.79
C ASP A 208 8.73 23.69 -12.44
N GLU A 209 9.92 24.32 -12.42
CA GLU A 209 10.70 24.58 -11.17
C GLU A 209 10.40 25.96 -10.55
N ASN A 210 9.69 26.85 -11.25
CA ASN A 210 9.34 28.18 -10.72
C ASN A 210 8.03 28.21 -9.90
N ASP A 211 7.19 27.17 -9.96
CA ASP A 211 5.88 27.14 -9.28
C ASP A 211 5.93 26.77 -7.77
N LYS A 212 7.07 26.95 -7.09
CA LYS A 212 7.19 26.63 -5.65
C LYS A 212 7.90 27.65 -4.76
N ASN A 213 8.24 28.83 -5.26
CA ASN A 213 8.86 29.87 -4.44
C ASN A 213 8.08 31.19 -4.51
N GLU A 214 6.79 31.17 -4.19
CA GLU A 214 6.06 32.36 -3.74
C GLU A 214 5.15 31.96 -2.57
N ASP A 215 5.72 32.06 -1.37
CA ASP A 215 5.04 32.46 -0.12
C ASP A 215 6.13 32.57 0.95
N MET A 216 6.95 33.62 0.83
CA MET A 216 7.60 34.20 2.01
C MET A 216 6.68 35.30 2.49
N ASP A 217 5.97 35.01 3.57
CA ASP A 217 5.33 36.01 4.43
C ASP A 217 6.35 37.09 4.76
N LEU A 218 6.15 38.27 4.18
CA LEU A 218 6.62 39.53 4.72
C LEU A 218 5.37 40.24 5.24
N ASP A 219 5.14 40.18 6.54
CA ASP A 219 4.56 41.32 7.22
C ASP A 219 5.06 41.44 8.67
N LYS A 220 5.20 42.71 9.03
CA LYS A 220 5.86 43.29 10.19
C LYS A 220 5.08 43.12 11.50
#